data_AF-A0A0T1UKQ4-F1
#
_entry.id   AF-A0A0T1UKQ4-F1
#
_cell.length_a   1.000
_cell.length_b   1.000
_cell.length_c   1.000
_cell.angle_alpha   90.00
_cell.angle_beta   90.00
_cell.angle_gamma   90.00
#
_symmetry.space_group_name_H-M   'P 1'
#
loop_
_entity.id
_entity.type
_entity.pdbx_description
1 polymer ?
#
loop_
_entity_poly.entity_id
_entity_poly.type
_entity_poly.pdbx_seq_one_letter_code
_entity_poly.pdbx_strand_id
1 'polypeptide(L)'
;MNGYFPSIYASPVPTQHRMTLTVGEHSARHIRRIARMHLENWGLQHLTDTVELALTELIANVIRHVPDSRCTLLLLKQQKGVRAEVTDAYGELLPTPAKSNPESEGGRGLLLLDALVDKWGVSQTAAGGKTVWFECKAVTSHGRAEPDR
;
A
#
# COMPACT_ATOMS: atom_id res chain seq x y z
N MET A 1 10.37 49.86 -3.88
CA MET A 1 10.93 48.70 -4.59
C MET A 1 10.56 47.46 -3.79
N ASN A 2 9.48 46.78 -4.19
CA ASN A 2 8.99 45.59 -3.49
C ASN A 2 9.76 44.37 -4.00
N GLY A 3 10.67 43.85 -3.17
CA GLY A 3 11.41 42.64 -3.45
C GLY A 3 10.49 41.43 -3.42
N TYR A 4 10.13 40.92 -4.59
CA TYR A 4 9.48 39.63 -4.77
C TYR A 4 10.55 38.55 -4.59
N PHE A 5 10.63 37.94 -3.41
CA PHE A 5 11.40 36.71 -3.23
C PHE A 5 10.53 35.54 -3.69
N PRO A 6 10.83 34.86 -4.82
CA PRO A 6 10.12 33.64 -5.16
C PRO A 6 10.39 32.61 -4.06
N SER A 7 9.34 32.02 -3.50
CA SER A 7 9.43 30.95 -2.51
C SER A 7 10.01 29.70 -3.19
N ILE A 8 11.35 29.60 -3.22
CA ILE A 8 12.12 28.48 -3.77
C ILE A 8 12.30 27.33 -2.75
N TYR A 9 11.65 27.41 -1.59
CA TYR A 9 11.75 26.41 -0.52
C TYR A 9 10.46 25.60 -0.35
N ALA A 10 9.87 25.13 -1.45
CA ALA A 10 8.98 23.98 -1.33
C ALA A 10 9.86 22.79 -0.91
N SER A 11 9.84 22.44 0.39
CA SER A 11 10.51 21.22 0.85
C SER A 11 10.02 20.05 -0.01
N PRO A 12 10.93 19.20 -0.53
CA PRO A 12 10.51 18.08 -1.35
C PRO A 12 9.54 17.22 -0.53
N VAL A 13 8.34 16.99 -1.07
CA VAL A 13 7.36 16.10 -0.45
C VAL A 13 8.05 14.75 -0.24
N PRO A 14 8.10 14.20 0.99
CA PRO A 14 8.74 12.93 1.24
C PRO A 14 8.15 11.86 0.32
N THR A 15 8.99 11.18 -0.45
CA THR A 15 8.56 10.11 -1.38
C THR A 15 8.28 8.79 -0.68
N GLN A 16 8.49 8.73 0.64
CA GLN A 16 8.20 7.54 1.43
C GLN A 16 7.63 7.91 2.79
N HIS A 17 6.83 7.01 3.33
CA HIS A 17 6.31 7.08 4.69
C HIS A 17 6.44 5.71 5.35
N ARG A 18 7.09 5.65 6.51
CA ARG A 18 7.30 4.43 7.28
C ARG A 18 6.76 4.59 8.69
N MET A 19 6.00 3.61 9.16
CA MET A 19 5.56 3.52 10.55
C MET A 19 5.65 2.09 11.06
N THR A 20 5.94 1.92 12.34
CA THR A 20 5.84 0.63 13.03
C THR A 20 4.77 0.77 14.10
N LEU A 21 3.86 -0.19 14.15
CA LEU A 21 2.70 -0.15 15.02
C LEU A 21 2.26 -1.56 15.40
N THR A 22 1.57 -1.64 16.54
CA THR A 22 0.74 -2.79 16.89
C THR A 22 -0.66 -2.51 16.36
N VAL A 23 -1.14 -3.35 15.45
CA VAL A 23 -2.44 -3.17 14.81
C VAL A 23 -3.55 -3.82 15.61
N GLY A 24 -4.72 -3.19 15.60
CA GLY A 24 -5.97 -3.73 16.11
C GLY A 24 -7.13 -3.29 15.21
N GLU A 25 -8.35 -3.57 15.65
CA GLU A 25 -9.58 -3.36 14.86
C GLU A 25 -9.74 -1.93 14.31
N HIS A 26 -9.28 -0.92 15.06
CA HIS A 26 -9.36 0.48 14.66
C HIS A 26 -8.17 0.96 13.78
N SER A 27 -7.09 0.20 13.71
CA SER A 27 -5.87 0.59 13.00
C SER A 27 -6.09 0.73 11.49
N ALA A 28 -6.96 -0.09 10.90
CA ALA A 28 -7.28 -0.04 9.47
C ALA A 28 -7.80 1.35 9.05
N ARG A 29 -8.68 1.97 9.85
CA ARG A 29 -9.19 3.33 9.58
C ARG A 29 -8.07 4.37 9.58
N HIS A 30 -7.17 4.27 10.56
CA HIS A 30 -6.05 5.20 10.69
C HIS A 30 -5.06 5.06 9.51
N ILE A 31 -4.75 3.82 9.14
CA ILE A 31 -3.85 3.49 8.02
C ILE A 31 -4.42 3.99 6.70
N ARG A 32 -5.72 3.79 6.44
CA ARG A 32 -6.39 4.32 5.24
C ARG A 32 -6.27 5.85 5.16
N ARG A 33 -6.54 6.55 6.26
CA ARG A 33 -6.42 8.01 6.31
C ARG A 33 -4.99 8.50 6.03
N ILE A 34 -3.98 7.78 6.54
CA ILE A 34 -2.57 8.09 6.28
C ILE A 34 -2.23 7.83 4.81
N ALA A 35 -2.64 6.69 4.26
CA ALA A 35 -2.41 6.35 2.86
C ALA A 35 -3.02 7.40 1.93
N ARG A 36 -4.28 7.78 2.15
CA ARG A 36 -4.97 8.84 1.41
C ARG A 36 -4.18 10.16 1.41
N MET A 37 -3.79 10.63 2.59
CA MET A 37 -3.03 11.87 2.72
C MET A 37 -1.70 11.82 1.95
N HIS A 38 -0.97 10.70 2.00
CA HIS A 38 0.26 10.56 1.21
C HIS A 38 -0.01 10.48 -0.29
N LEU A 39 -1.04 9.75 -0.73
CA LEU A 39 -1.41 9.66 -2.14
C LEU A 39 -1.83 11.02 -2.70
N GLU A 40 -2.62 11.80 -1.96
CA GLU A 40 -2.98 13.17 -2.33
C GLU A 40 -1.74 14.05 -2.48
N ASN A 41 -0.83 14.03 -1.48
CA ASN A 41 0.42 14.77 -1.53
C ASN A 41 1.35 14.33 -2.68
N TRP A 42 1.19 13.11 -3.17
CA TRP A 42 1.97 12.57 -4.28
C TRP A 42 1.34 12.77 -5.66
N GLY A 43 0.11 13.29 -5.73
CA GLY A 43 -0.67 13.40 -6.98
C GLY A 43 -1.24 12.07 -7.48
N LEU A 44 -1.42 11.10 -6.57
CA LEU A 44 -1.86 9.73 -6.82
C LEU A 44 -3.25 9.45 -6.23
N GLN A 45 -4.06 10.48 -5.98
CA GLN A 45 -5.37 10.37 -5.34
C GLN A 45 -6.34 9.43 -6.07
N HIS A 46 -6.16 9.21 -7.38
CA HIS A 46 -6.96 8.26 -8.16
C HIS A 46 -6.69 6.78 -7.80
N LEU A 47 -5.61 6.49 -7.08
CA LEU A 47 -5.29 5.15 -6.57
C LEU A 47 -5.81 4.91 -5.14
N THR A 48 -6.43 5.92 -4.51
CA THR A 48 -6.77 5.89 -3.08
C THR A 48 -7.62 4.69 -2.71
N ASP A 49 -8.73 4.45 -3.41
CA ASP A 49 -9.66 3.39 -3.04
C ASP A 49 -9.02 2.01 -3.16
N THR A 50 -8.26 1.78 -4.25
CA THR A 50 -7.51 0.53 -4.47
C THR A 50 -6.47 0.30 -3.36
N VAL A 51 -5.67 1.32 -3.05
CA VAL A 51 -4.60 1.22 -2.03
C VAL A 51 -5.19 1.04 -0.64
N GLU A 52 -6.25 1.77 -0.30
CA GLU A 52 -6.94 1.68 0.99
C GLU A 52 -7.53 0.29 1.23
N LEU A 53 -8.15 -0.30 0.21
CA LEU A 53 -8.74 -1.63 0.29
C LEU A 53 -7.65 -2.71 0.39
N ALA A 54 -6.63 -2.65 -0.47
CA ALA A 54 -5.49 -3.57 -0.43
C ALA A 54 -4.73 -3.52 0.92
N LEU A 55 -4.50 -2.32 1.47
CA LEU A 55 -3.92 -2.17 2.81
C LEU A 55 -4.81 -2.76 3.89
N THR A 56 -6.14 -2.59 3.80
CA THR A 56 -7.05 -3.13 4.80
C THR A 56 -6.93 -4.65 4.88
N GLU A 57 -6.83 -5.34 3.74
CA GLU A 57 -6.61 -6.79 3.70
C GLU A 57 -5.25 -7.20 4.29
N LEU A 58 -4.16 -6.49 3.97
CA LEU A 58 -2.85 -6.78 4.57
C LEU A 58 -2.86 -6.60 6.09
N ILE A 59 -3.52 -5.56 6.59
CA ILE A 59 -3.61 -5.30 8.03
C ILE A 59 -4.51 -6.33 8.72
N ALA A 60 -5.61 -6.74 8.09
CA ALA A 60 -6.43 -7.85 8.58
C ALA A 60 -5.65 -9.17 8.64
N ASN A 61 -4.73 -9.41 7.69
CA ASN A 61 -3.84 -10.57 7.74
C ASN A 61 -2.85 -10.49 8.91
N VAL A 62 -2.29 -9.30 9.19
CA VAL A 62 -1.44 -9.11 10.38
C VAL A 62 -2.22 -9.42 11.66
N ILE A 63 -3.40 -8.83 11.84
CA ILE A 63 -4.22 -9.04 13.05
C ILE A 63 -4.56 -10.52 13.24
N ARG A 64 -4.86 -11.24 12.15
CA ARG A 64 -5.26 -12.66 12.21
C ARG A 64 -4.11 -13.63 12.45
N HIS A 65 -2.92 -13.31 11.94
CA HIS A 65 -1.84 -14.31 11.82
C HIS A 65 -0.55 -13.95 12.56
N VAL A 66 -0.41 -12.71 13.06
CA VAL A 66 0.78 -12.26 13.78
C VAL A 66 0.46 -12.19 15.27
N PRO A 67 1.04 -13.05 16.12
CA PRO A 67 0.70 -13.17 17.54
C PRO A 67 0.73 -11.87 18.35
N ASP A 68 1.68 -10.96 18.07
CA ASP A 68 1.78 -9.65 18.73
C ASP A 68 1.14 -8.50 17.92
N SER A 69 0.54 -8.83 16.77
CA SER A 69 -0.03 -7.91 15.80
C SER A 69 0.91 -6.75 15.44
N ARG A 70 2.22 -6.94 15.55
CA ARG A 70 3.21 -5.90 15.28
C ARG A 70 3.64 -5.97 13.83
N CYS A 71 3.55 -4.85 13.13
CA CYS A 71 4.05 -4.74 11.77
C CYS A 71 4.68 -3.38 11.50
N THR A 72 5.41 -3.30 10.40
CA THR A 72 5.90 -2.05 9.81
C THR A 72 5.20 -1.83 8.48
N LEU A 73 4.54 -0.69 8.35
CA LEU A 73 4.00 -0.21 7.07
C LEU A 73 5.01 0.72 6.41
N LEU A 74 5.28 0.49 5.13
CA LEU A 74 6.01 1.40 4.25
C LEU A 74 5.14 1.74 3.05
N LEU A 75 4.94 3.03 2.80
CA LEU A 75 4.42 3.56 1.55
C LEU A 75 5.56 4.21 0.79
N LEU A 76 5.73 3.87 -0.47
CA LEU A 76 6.81 4.36 -1.33
C LEU A 76 6.22 4.86 -2.65
N LYS A 77 6.39 6.15 -2.94
CA LYS A 77 6.12 6.73 -4.26
C LYS A 77 7.11 6.14 -5.26
N GLN A 78 6.59 5.52 -6.30
CA GLN A 78 7.34 5.06 -7.46
C GLN A 78 7.20 6.07 -8.60
N GLN A 79 8.06 5.96 -9.62
CA GLN A 79 7.99 6.84 -10.80
C GLN A 79 6.62 6.82 -11.49
N LYS A 80 5.92 5.67 -11.48
CA LYS A 80 4.64 5.45 -12.15
C LYS A 80 3.54 4.96 -11.21
N GLY A 81 3.60 5.27 -9.91
CA GLY A 81 2.61 4.77 -8.97
C GLY A 81 3.08 4.73 -7.53
N VAL A 82 2.57 3.77 -6.78
CA VAL A 82 2.86 3.57 -5.36
C VAL A 82 3.13 2.11 -5.07
N ARG A 83 4.08 1.85 -4.19
CA ARG A 83 4.31 0.55 -3.56
C ARG A 83 3.99 0.63 -2.08
N ALA A 84 3.25 -0.34 -1.58
CA ALA A 84 2.98 -0.50 -0.16
C ALA A 84 3.57 -1.82 0.32
N GLU A 85 4.21 -1.79 1.48
CA GLU A 85 4.81 -2.97 2.12
C GLU A 85 4.35 -3.06 3.56
N VAL A 86 4.00 -4.27 3.99
CA VAL A 86 3.70 -4.62 5.38
C VAL A 86 4.65 -5.72 5.80
N THR A 87 5.52 -5.39 6.75
CA THR A 87 6.55 -6.31 7.28
C THR A 87 6.20 -6.72 8.71
N ASP A 88 6.21 -8.01 8.99
CA ASP A 88 6.07 -8.58 10.34
C ASP A 88 7.20 -9.57 10.65
N ALA A 89 7.33 -9.95 11.92
CA ALA A 89 8.42 -10.82 12.39
C ALA A 89 8.18 -12.33 12.18
N TYR A 90 7.03 -12.73 11.61
CA TYR A 90 6.60 -14.13 11.53
C TYR A 90 6.63 -14.64 10.08
N GLY A 91 7.84 -15.01 9.61
CA GLY A 91 8.08 -15.45 8.24
C GLY A 91 7.57 -16.86 7.88
N GLU A 92 7.21 -17.68 8.88
CA GLU A 92 6.73 -19.06 8.67
C GLU A 92 5.34 -19.11 8.02
N LEU A 93 4.52 -18.09 8.24
CA LEU A 93 3.17 -17.97 7.69
C LEU A 93 3.21 -17.18 6.38
N LEU A 94 3.67 -17.84 5.31
CA LEU A 94 3.58 -17.25 3.98
C LEU A 94 2.12 -17.21 3.52
N PRO A 95 1.62 -16.04 3.06
CA PRO A 95 0.33 -15.97 2.39
C PRO A 95 0.37 -16.89 1.16
N THR A 96 -0.27 -18.04 1.27
CA THR A 96 -0.39 -18.98 0.15
C THR A 96 -1.71 -18.67 -0.52
N PRO A 97 -1.74 -18.38 -1.84
CA PRO A 97 -3.00 -18.29 -2.57
C PRO A 97 -3.66 -19.67 -2.47
N ALA A 98 -4.60 -19.80 -1.54
CA ALA A 98 -5.23 -21.08 -1.24
C ALA A 98 -6.03 -21.50 -2.47
N LYS A 99 -5.55 -22.51 -3.19
CA LYS A 99 -6.43 -23.32 -4.02
C LYS A 99 -7.46 -23.93 -3.07
N SER A 100 -8.74 -23.64 -3.31
CA SER A 100 -9.92 -24.25 -2.67
C SER A 100 -10.08 -24.06 -1.15
N ASN A 101 -10.71 -22.95 -0.75
CA ASN A 101 -12.08 -23.00 -0.21
C ASN A 101 -12.62 -21.55 -0.16
N PRO A 102 -13.61 -21.16 -0.98
CA PRO A 102 -14.19 -19.81 -0.93
C PRO A 102 -14.82 -19.48 0.43
N GLU A 103 -15.01 -20.47 1.31
CA GLU A 103 -15.51 -20.31 2.69
C GLU A 103 -14.41 -19.98 3.72
N SER A 104 -13.12 -20.19 3.40
CA SER A 104 -12.03 -19.77 4.30
C SER A 104 -11.67 -18.30 4.08
N GLU A 105 -11.87 -17.47 5.11
CA GLU A 105 -11.60 -16.03 5.10
C GLU A 105 -10.16 -15.64 4.74
N GLY A 106 -9.19 -16.54 4.92
CA GLY A 106 -7.79 -16.31 4.54
C GLY A 106 -7.52 -16.31 3.03
N GLY A 107 -8.35 -17.04 2.25
CA GLY A 107 -8.18 -17.16 0.80
C GLY A 107 -8.72 -15.96 0.02
N ARG A 108 -9.74 -15.27 0.55
CA ARG A 108 -10.39 -14.14 -0.12
C ARG A 108 -9.50 -12.90 -0.19
N GLY A 109 -8.70 -12.64 0.85
CA GLY A 109 -7.85 -11.44 0.92
C GLY A 109 -6.75 -11.41 -0.14
N LEU A 110 -6.15 -12.57 -0.46
CA LEU A 110 -5.15 -12.67 -1.53
C LEU A 110 -5.77 -12.62 -2.92
N LEU A 111 -6.93 -13.24 -3.11
CA LEU A 111 -7.71 -13.13 -4.35
C LEU A 111 -8.13 -11.67 -4.62
N LEU A 112 -8.42 -10.92 -3.57
CA LEU A 112 -8.71 -9.49 -3.67
C LEU A 112 -7.46 -8.71 -4.09
N LEU A 113 -6.28 -9.00 -3.53
CA LEU A 113 -5.04 -8.38 -4.01
C LEU A 113 -4.78 -8.72 -5.48
N ASP A 114 -4.93 -9.98 -5.88
CA ASP A 114 -4.79 -10.42 -7.28
C ASP A 114 -5.72 -9.64 -8.23
N ALA A 115 -6.93 -9.29 -7.78
CA ALA A 115 -7.91 -8.57 -8.59
C ALA A 115 -7.73 -7.05 -8.59
N LEU A 116 -7.18 -6.47 -7.50
CA LEU A 116 -7.16 -5.01 -7.29
C LEU A 116 -5.86 -4.33 -7.72
N VAL A 117 -4.71 -5.00 -7.59
CA VAL A 117 -3.40 -4.35 -7.72
C VAL A 117 -2.64 -4.82 -8.96
N ASP A 118 -1.70 -4.02 -9.45
CA ASP A 118 -0.92 -4.37 -10.64
C ASP A 118 0.02 -5.55 -10.41
N LYS A 119 0.63 -5.58 -9.22
CA LYS A 119 1.57 -6.60 -8.78
C LYS A 119 1.52 -6.71 -7.28
N TRP A 120 1.67 -7.91 -6.75
CA TRP A 120 1.96 -8.12 -5.35
C TRP A 120 2.91 -9.29 -5.20
N GLY A 121 3.45 -9.45 -3.99
CA GLY A 121 4.29 -10.58 -3.66
C GLY A 121 4.63 -10.64 -2.20
N VAL A 122 5.44 -11.64 -1.87
CA VAL A 122 5.92 -11.90 -0.53
C VAL A 122 7.43 -12.11 -0.59
N SER A 123 8.17 -11.49 0.32
CA SER A 123 9.59 -11.71 0.49
C SER A 123 9.91 -12.02 1.95
N GLN A 124 10.85 -12.91 2.19
CA GLN A 124 11.39 -13.13 3.53
C GLN A 124 12.39 -12.03 3.88
N THR A 125 12.41 -11.65 5.15
CA THR A 125 13.40 -10.73 5.69
C THR A 125 14.58 -11.53 6.25
N ALA A 126 15.78 -10.92 6.27
CA ALA A 126 16.98 -11.56 6.85
C ALA A 126 16.83 -11.92 8.33
N ALA A 127 15.90 -11.27 9.04
CA ALA A 127 15.61 -11.50 10.46
C ALA A 127 14.54 -12.59 10.71
N GLY A 128 14.14 -13.36 9.69
CA GLY A 128 13.13 -14.42 9.83
C GLY A 128 11.67 -13.95 9.76
N GLY A 129 11.43 -12.66 9.57
CA GLY A 129 10.12 -12.09 9.27
C GLY A 129 9.72 -12.20 7.79
N LYS A 130 8.54 -11.68 7.44
CA LYS A 130 8.06 -11.56 6.05
C LYS A 130 7.64 -10.14 5.73
N THR A 131 7.74 -9.78 4.46
CA THR A 131 7.17 -8.59 3.86
C THR A 131 6.17 -8.99 2.80
N VAL A 132 4.90 -8.62 2.99
CA VAL A 132 3.89 -8.67 1.94
C VAL A 132 3.80 -7.29 1.32
N TRP A 133 3.84 -7.22 -0.01
CA TRP A 133 3.88 -5.94 -0.72
C TRP A 133 2.97 -5.96 -1.93
N PHE A 134 2.49 -4.78 -2.33
CA PHE A 134 1.79 -4.58 -3.58
C PHE A 134 2.18 -3.26 -4.26
N GLU A 135 1.94 -3.18 -5.55
CA GLU A 135 2.18 -2.03 -6.40
C GLU A 135 0.89 -1.66 -7.15
N CYS A 136 0.57 -0.37 -7.17
CA CYS A 136 -0.50 0.19 -7.99
C CYS A 136 0.10 1.25 -8.91
N LYS A 137 -0.12 1.11 -10.22
CA LYS A 137 0.37 2.06 -11.21
C LYS A 137 -0.65 3.16 -11.42
N ALA A 138 -0.15 4.39 -11.47
CA ALA A 138 -0.91 5.48 -12.03
C ALA A 138 -1.11 5.18 -13.51
N VAL A 139 -2.37 5.08 -13.94
CA VAL A 139 -2.66 5.06 -15.37
C VAL A 139 -2.21 6.40 -15.89
N THR A 140 -1.10 6.43 -16.63
CA THR A 140 -0.79 7.61 -17.41
C THR A 140 -1.95 7.75 -18.38
N SER A 141 -2.72 8.83 -18.25
CA SER A 141 -3.65 9.22 -19.28
C SER A 141 -2.87 9.39 -20.58
N HIS A 142 -2.72 8.31 -21.34
CA HIS A 142 -2.42 8.40 -22.75
C HIS A 142 -3.58 9.20 -23.33
N GLY A 143 -3.22 10.29 -24.02
CA GLY A 143 -4.17 11.27 -24.51
C GLY A 143 -5.40 10.61 -25.10
N ARG A 144 -6.55 11.23 -24.84
CA ARG A 144 -7.70 11.15 -25.74
C ARG A 144 -7.15 11.36 -27.16
N ALA A 145 -6.96 10.27 -27.90
CA ALA A 145 -6.89 10.34 -29.34
C ALA A 145 -8.27 10.84 -29.77
N GLU A 146 -8.34 12.10 -30.19
CA GLU A 146 -9.45 12.54 -31.02
C GLU A 146 -9.52 11.57 -32.21
N PRO A 147 -10.67 10.90 -32.44
CA PRO A 147 -10.88 10.30 -33.74
C PRO A 147 -10.99 11.44 -34.74
N ASP A 148 -9.97 11.59 -35.58
CA ASP A 148 -10.07 12.33 -36.83
C ASP A 148 -11.07 11.59 -37.73
N ARG A 149 -12.32 12.03 -37.73
CA ARG A 149 -13.24 12.14 -38.89
C ARG A 149 -14.67 12.50 -38.50
#